data_AF-A0A3B9BEM6-F1
#
_entry.id   AF-A0A3B9BEM6-F1
#
_cell.length_a   1.000
_cell.length_b   1.000
_cell.length_c   1.000
_cell.angle_alpha   90.00
_cell.angle_beta   90.00
_cell.angle_gamma   90.00
#
_symmetry.space_group_name_H-M   'P 1'
#
loop_
_entity.id
_entity.type
_entity.pdbx_description
1 polymer ?
#
loop_
_entity_poly.entity_id
_entity_poly.type
_entity_poly.pdbx_seq_one_letter_code
_entity_poly.pdbx_strand_id
1 'polypeptide(L)'
;MPEFIRILNKESWVFVISRCALALVLGLLSWPVTIWLVDLYDLYSPILEEDSLRWLILASSVSLLFFVILVVRACLRKPNPSEIAEEVEKGNPQLRDLLNCAVEINQKSKTENLSYMEKRVLETTAKEIHSIAWAKGTRPGSLYWVSVLLGIGVGAGLAVWGSGKSPVQKAFDSLSEEAGLTLSTNLTGSLNGEEGPPSYEFTRGSDVSIFADVLRGHRGQKQATIEYVNGDQVESVEMLETRVLGRFEFVVPALKDTFEYRVLTPSLASNWHKVSP
;
A
#
# COMPACT_ATOMS: atom_id res chain seq x y z
N MET A 1 15.29 41.90 -12.29
CA MET A 1 14.60 41.50 -11.04
C MET A 1 15.55 41.77 -9.88
N PRO A 2 15.13 42.48 -8.83
CA PRO A 2 15.99 42.78 -7.69
C PRO A 2 16.32 41.53 -6.88
N GLU A 3 17.48 41.52 -6.22
CA GLU A 3 18.04 40.32 -5.57
C GLU A 3 17.18 39.77 -4.44
N PHE A 4 16.49 40.64 -3.67
CA PHE A 4 15.62 40.20 -2.58
C PHE A 4 14.48 39.30 -3.08
N ILE A 5 13.96 39.54 -4.29
CA ILE A 5 12.88 38.70 -4.87
C ILE A 5 13.41 37.33 -5.28
N ARG A 6 14.67 37.26 -5.72
CA ARG A 6 15.31 35.97 -6.02
C ARG A 6 15.48 35.15 -4.74
N ILE A 7 15.83 35.80 -3.63
CA ILE A 7 15.98 35.16 -2.32
C ILE A 7 14.61 34.72 -1.77
N LEU A 8 13.60 35.59 -1.81
CA LEU A 8 12.21 35.26 -1.43
C LEU A 8 11.66 34.07 -2.22
N ASN A 9 11.90 34.04 -3.54
CA ASN A 9 11.52 32.89 -4.37
C ASN A 9 12.26 31.62 -3.96
N LYS A 10 13.54 31.70 -3.59
CA LYS A 10 14.30 30.55 -3.10
C LYS A 10 13.75 30.02 -1.78
N GLU A 11 13.45 30.90 -0.83
CA GLU A 11 12.85 30.51 0.46
C GLU A 11 11.41 29.96 0.28
N SER A 12 10.65 30.45 -0.71
CA SER A 12 9.34 29.87 -1.09
C SER A 12 9.44 28.40 -1.48
N TRP A 13 10.51 28.04 -2.19
CA TRP A 13 10.76 26.66 -2.60
C TRP A 13 11.18 25.79 -1.41
N VAL A 14 11.95 26.33 -0.46
CA VAL A 14 12.29 25.63 0.78
C VAL A 14 11.01 25.27 1.57
N PHE A 15 10.05 26.18 1.62
CA PHE A 15 8.75 25.94 2.26
C PHE A 15 7.88 24.92 1.52
N VAL A 16 7.93 24.88 0.18
CA VAL A 16 7.29 23.82 -0.60
C VAL A 16 7.98 22.47 -0.34
N ILE A 17 9.32 22.44 -0.29
CA ILE A 17 10.10 21.24 0.02
C ILE A 17 9.75 20.69 1.41
N SER A 18 9.62 21.54 2.42
CA SER A 18 9.23 21.10 3.76
C SER A 18 7.84 20.46 3.73
N ARG A 19 6.86 21.08 3.08
CA ARG A 19 5.50 20.51 2.92
C ARG A 19 5.52 19.20 2.13
N CYS A 20 6.36 19.06 1.10
CA CYS A 20 6.54 17.80 0.38
C CYS A 20 7.15 16.71 1.27
N ALA A 21 8.10 17.05 2.16
CA ALA A 21 8.65 16.10 3.13
C ALA A 21 7.58 15.60 4.12
N LEU A 22 6.67 16.49 4.56
CA LEU A 22 5.52 16.10 5.38
C LEU A 22 4.56 15.20 4.60
N ALA A 23 4.25 15.57 3.36
CA ALA A 23 3.42 14.75 2.47
C ALA A 23 4.01 13.35 2.28
N LEU A 24 5.33 13.24 2.17
CA LEU A 24 6.04 11.95 2.10
C LEU A 24 5.82 11.12 3.36
N VAL A 25 5.97 11.71 4.54
CA VAL A 25 5.70 11.00 5.81
C VAL A 25 4.26 10.49 5.87
N LEU A 26 3.28 11.34 5.53
CA LEU A 26 1.87 10.95 5.53
C LEU A 26 1.57 9.89 4.46
N GLY A 27 2.19 10.00 3.30
CA GLY A 27 2.11 8.99 2.24
C GLY A 27 2.65 7.65 2.72
N LEU A 28 3.85 7.62 3.29
CA LEU A 28 4.44 6.40 3.86
C LEU A 28 3.58 5.78 4.96
N LEU A 29 2.95 6.60 5.82
CA LEU A 29 2.06 6.12 6.87
C LEU A 29 0.71 5.65 6.34
N SER A 30 0.24 6.17 5.21
CA SER A 30 -1.03 5.75 4.61
C SER A 30 -1.01 4.30 4.13
N TRP A 31 0.14 3.84 3.61
CA TRP A 31 0.32 2.48 3.10
C TRP A 31 0.04 1.39 4.15
N PRO A 32 0.72 1.34 5.32
CA PRO A 32 0.45 0.33 6.34
C PRO A 32 -0.97 0.42 6.88
N VAL A 33 -1.57 1.62 6.95
CA VAL A 33 -2.98 1.78 7.34
C VAL A 33 -3.90 1.09 6.33
N THR A 34 -3.69 1.30 5.03
CA THR A 34 -4.48 0.61 4.00
C THR A 34 -4.30 -0.90 4.03
N ILE A 35 -3.08 -1.42 4.25
CA ILE A 35 -2.83 -2.85 4.42
C ILE A 35 -3.58 -3.41 5.63
N TRP A 36 -3.56 -2.70 6.76
CA TRP A 36 -4.27 -3.14 7.97
C TRP A 36 -5.78 -3.21 7.76
N LEU A 37 -6.35 -2.29 6.98
CA LEU A 37 -7.77 -2.35 6.61
C LEU A 37 -8.07 -3.57 5.73
N VAL A 38 -7.20 -3.90 4.77
CA VAL A 38 -7.34 -5.10 3.94
C VAL A 38 -7.15 -6.38 4.78
N ASP A 39 -6.21 -6.41 5.71
CA ASP A 39 -6.01 -7.52 6.64
C ASP A 39 -7.23 -7.71 7.56
N LEU A 40 -7.85 -6.62 8.02
CA LEU A 40 -9.10 -6.66 8.76
C LEU A 40 -10.25 -7.24 7.92
N TYR A 41 -10.32 -6.88 6.63
CA TYR A 41 -11.30 -7.47 5.72
C TYR A 41 -11.05 -8.98 5.53
N ASP A 42 -9.79 -9.38 5.33
CA ASP A 42 -9.36 -10.78 5.21
C ASP A 42 -9.59 -11.59 6.49
N LEU A 43 -9.82 -10.96 7.66
CA LEU A 43 -10.29 -11.64 8.89
C LEU A 43 -11.73 -12.11 8.80
N TYR A 44 -12.60 -11.34 8.15
CA TYR A 44 -14.02 -11.65 8.07
C TYR A 44 -14.39 -12.41 6.79
N SER A 45 -13.71 -12.11 5.69
CA SER A 45 -13.92 -12.74 4.39
C SER A 45 -12.56 -13.13 3.81
N PRO A 46 -12.15 -14.40 3.93
CA PRO A 46 -10.87 -14.88 3.42
C PRO A 46 -10.73 -14.54 1.92
N ILE A 47 -9.68 -13.80 1.58
CA ILE A 47 -9.38 -13.42 0.20
C ILE A 47 -8.61 -14.57 -0.44
N LEU A 48 -8.99 -14.95 -1.66
CA LEU A 48 -8.25 -15.93 -2.46
C LEU A 48 -6.85 -15.39 -2.82
N GLU A 49 -5.86 -16.27 -2.91
CA GLU A 49 -4.49 -15.91 -3.28
C GLU A 49 -4.43 -15.22 -4.65
N GLU A 50 -5.23 -15.69 -5.62
CA GLU A 50 -5.30 -15.08 -6.96
C GLU A 50 -5.74 -13.61 -6.93
N ASP A 51 -6.68 -13.27 -6.04
CA ASP A 51 -7.21 -11.91 -5.92
C ASP A 51 -6.36 -11.02 -4.99
N SER A 52 -5.52 -11.62 -4.14
CA SER A 52 -4.72 -10.89 -3.16
C SER A 52 -3.77 -9.85 -3.79
N LEU A 53 -3.20 -10.17 -4.96
CA LEU A 53 -2.38 -9.23 -5.74
C LEU A 53 -3.18 -8.00 -6.18
N ARG A 54 -4.44 -8.18 -6.60
CA ARG A 54 -5.30 -7.07 -7.03
C ARG A 54 -5.60 -6.14 -5.86
N TRP A 55 -5.88 -6.69 -4.69
CA TRP A 55 -6.09 -5.92 -3.46
C TRP A 55 -4.83 -5.16 -3.03
N LEU A 56 -3.66 -5.78 -3.14
CA LEU A 56 -2.38 -5.14 -2.85
C LEU A 56 -2.12 -3.95 -3.80
N ILE A 57 -2.31 -4.15 -5.10
CA ILE A 57 -2.17 -3.09 -6.11
C ILE A 57 -3.16 -1.96 -5.85
N LEU A 58 -4.41 -2.29 -5.53
CA LEU A 58 -5.44 -1.30 -5.22
C LEU A 58 -5.04 -0.48 -3.99
N ALA A 59 -4.66 -1.11 -2.89
CA ALA A 59 -4.19 -0.40 -1.72
C ALA A 59 -2.98 0.51 -2.04
N SER A 60 -2.04 0.01 -2.87
CA SER A 60 -0.82 0.75 -3.26
C SER A 60 -1.18 1.98 -4.07
N SER A 61 -2.12 1.82 -5.00
CA SER A 61 -2.62 2.90 -5.83
C SER A 61 -3.33 3.98 -5.01
N VAL A 62 -4.11 3.60 -4.00
CA VAL A 62 -4.79 4.53 -3.09
C VAL A 62 -3.78 5.33 -2.27
N SER A 63 -2.77 4.66 -1.71
CA SER A 63 -1.70 5.34 -0.96
C SER A 63 -0.89 6.30 -1.85
N LEU A 64 -0.54 5.87 -3.07
CA LEU A 64 0.17 6.69 -4.03
C LEU A 64 -0.65 7.91 -4.46
N LEU A 65 -1.94 7.73 -4.73
CA LEU A 65 -2.84 8.81 -5.11
C LEU A 65 -3.00 9.82 -3.97
N PHE A 66 -3.12 9.35 -2.72
CA PHE A 66 -3.12 10.21 -1.55
C PHE A 66 -1.84 11.05 -1.43
N PHE A 67 -0.67 10.42 -1.63
CA PHE A 67 0.61 11.12 -1.66
C PHE A 67 0.69 12.17 -2.77
N VAL A 68 0.28 11.83 -4.01
CA VAL A 68 0.30 12.74 -5.15
C VAL A 68 -0.62 13.94 -4.92
N ILE A 69 -1.82 13.73 -4.36
CA ILE A 69 -2.73 14.82 -4.00
C ILE A 69 -2.07 15.78 -3.01
N LEU A 70 -1.38 15.27 -1.99
CA LEU A 70 -0.70 16.11 -1.01
C LEU A 70 0.45 16.91 -1.61
N VAL A 71 1.24 16.31 -2.50
CA VAL A 71 2.33 17.01 -3.22
C VAL A 71 1.78 18.07 -4.16
N VAL A 72 0.76 17.74 -4.96
CA VAL A 72 0.10 18.70 -5.85
C VAL A 72 -0.47 19.86 -5.04
N ARG A 73 -1.14 19.57 -3.92
CA ARG A 73 -1.67 20.60 -3.03
C ARG A 73 -0.57 21.47 -2.42
N ALA A 74 0.59 20.90 -2.08
CA ALA A 74 1.74 21.65 -1.57
C ALA A 74 2.32 22.59 -2.64
N CYS A 75 2.41 22.13 -3.89
CA CYS A 75 2.88 22.92 -5.03
C CYS A 75 1.88 24.02 -5.43
N LEU A 76 0.59 23.73 -5.46
CA LEU A 76 -0.47 24.70 -5.79
C LEU A 76 -0.59 25.79 -4.71
N ARG A 77 -0.37 25.44 -3.44
CA ARG A 77 -0.34 26.39 -2.32
C ARG A 77 1.06 26.95 -2.06
N LYS A 78 1.81 27.20 -3.13
CA LYS A 78 3.08 27.91 -3.04
C LYS A 78 2.80 29.33 -2.48
N PRO A 79 3.43 29.71 -1.35
CA PRO A 79 3.21 31.02 -0.77
C PRO A 79 3.69 32.13 -1.70
N ASN A 80 2.97 33.25 -1.69
CA ASN A 80 3.34 34.43 -2.45
C ASN A 80 4.58 35.10 -1.84
N PRO A 81 5.38 35.84 -2.64
CA PRO A 81 6.55 36.54 -2.11
C PRO A 81 6.21 37.58 -1.04
N SER A 82 4.99 38.11 -1.02
CA SER A 82 4.48 38.99 0.04
C SER A 82 4.28 38.24 1.36
N GLU A 83 3.65 37.07 1.34
CA GLU A 83 3.44 36.23 2.53
C GLU A 83 4.77 35.81 3.16
N ILE A 84 5.78 35.50 2.35
CA ILE A 84 7.12 35.17 2.86
C ILE A 84 7.81 36.41 3.42
N ALA A 85 7.65 37.58 2.79
CA ALA A 85 8.22 38.81 3.31
C ALA A 85 7.66 39.12 4.71
N GLU A 86 6.35 38.96 4.91
CA GLU A 86 5.71 39.09 6.22
C GLU A 86 6.28 38.12 7.26
N GLU A 87 6.48 36.85 6.88
CA GLU A 87 7.06 35.83 7.77
C GLU A 87 8.52 36.13 8.15
N VAL A 88 9.32 36.63 7.19
CA VAL A 88 10.72 37.05 7.41
C VAL A 88 10.80 38.25 8.34
N GLU A 89 9.88 39.22 8.18
CA GLU A 89 9.83 40.42 9.03
C GLU A 89 9.37 40.12 10.45
N LYS A 90 8.39 39.21 10.62
CA LYS A 90 8.02 38.69 11.95
C LYS A 90 9.25 38.08 12.67
N GLY A 91 10.11 37.40 11.93
CA GLY A 91 11.37 36.85 12.43
C GLY A 91 12.47 37.88 12.71
N ASN A 92 12.38 39.06 12.08
CA ASN A 92 13.38 40.13 12.13
C ASN A 92 12.71 41.51 12.38
N PRO A 93 12.34 41.84 13.63
CA PRO A 93 11.61 43.07 13.98
C PRO A 93 12.35 44.37 13.64
N GLN A 94 13.64 44.27 13.32
CA GLN A 94 14.51 45.40 12.95
C GLN A 94 14.12 46.01 11.59
N LEU A 95 13.45 45.25 10.72
CA LEU A 95 13.12 45.67 9.36
C LEU A 95 11.92 46.62 9.26
N ARG A 96 11.04 46.68 10.28
CA ARG A 96 9.93 47.66 10.36
C ARG A 96 9.16 47.85 9.04
N ASP A 97 8.69 46.74 8.44
CA ASP A 97 7.85 46.70 7.22
C ASP A 97 8.58 47.07 5.89
N LEU A 98 9.90 47.24 5.95
CA LEU A 98 10.72 47.64 4.80
C LEU A 98 10.73 46.60 3.67
N LEU A 99 10.76 45.30 3.99
CA LEU A 99 10.80 44.21 3.02
C LEU A 99 9.43 43.99 2.37
N ASN A 100 8.36 44.05 3.16
CA ASN A 100 7.00 43.93 2.67
C ASN A 100 6.65 45.11 1.74
N CYS A 101 6.92 46.35 2.18
CA CYS A 101 6.81 47.54 1.33
C CYS A 101 7.64 47.42 0.03
N ALA A 102 8.87 46.89 0.09
CA ALA A 102 9.70 46.70 -1.09
C ALA A 102 9.12 45.69 -2.08
N VAL A 103 8.43 44.64 -1.59
CA VAL A 103 7.74 43.66 -2.44
C VAL A 103 6.53 44.31 -3.13
N GLU A 104 5.72 45.08 -2.41
CA GLU A 104 4.58 45.81 -2.97
C GLU A 104 5.02 46.85 -4.00
N ILE A 105 6.02 47.67 -3.68
CA ILE A 105 6.59 48.67 -4.60
C ILE A 105 7.14 48.01 -5.86
N ASN A 106 7.79 46.84 -5.73
CA ASN A 106 8.27 46.12 -6.90
C ASN A 106 7.14 45.48 -7.74
N GLN A 107 5.99 45.16 -7.15
CA GLN A 107 4.82 44.75 -7.94
C GLN A 107 4.24 45.96 -8.70
N LYS A 108 4.16 47.11 -8.04
CA LYS A 108 3.70 48.37 -8.64
C LYS A 108 4.61 48.84 -9.79
N SER A 109 5.93 48.68 -9.64
CA SER A 109 6.93 49.07 -10.65
C SER A 109 6.80 48.37 -12.01
N LYS A 110 6.10 47.23 -12.05
CA LYS A 110 5.83 46.51 -13.30
C LYS A 110 4.71 47.13 -14.12
N THR A 111 3.87 47.95 -13.49
CA THR A 111 2.65 48.52 -14.09
C THR A 111 2.78 50.03 -14.23
N GLU A 112 3.46 50.70 -13.31
CA GLU A 112 3.57 52.15 -13.25
C GLU A 112 5.02 52.63 -13.05
N ASN A 113 5.28 53.88 -13.42
CA ASN A 113 6.55 54.54 -13.16
C ASN A 113 6.67 54.93 -11.68
N LEU A 114 7.74 54.44 -11.04
CA LEU A 114 8.00 54.67 -9.62
C LEU A 114 8.40 56.11 -9.30
N SER A 115 7.91 56.60 -8.17
CA SER A 115 8.36 57.84 -7.52
C SER A 115 9.82 57.74 -7.04
N TYR A 116 10.49 58.89 -6.90
CA TYR A 116 11.85 58.96 -6.37
C TYR A 116 11.97 58.34 -4.97
N MET A 117 10.97 58.54 -4.10
CA MET A 117 10.95 57.96 -2.76
C MET A 117 10.80 56.43 -2.80
N GLU A 118 9.95 55.90 -3.70
CA GLU A 118 9.76 54.46 -3.90
C GLU A 118 11.06 53.79 -4.41
N LYS A 119 11.78 54.46 -5.31
CA LYS A 119 13.10 54.00 -5.78
C LYS A 119 14.13 53.94 -4.65
N ARG A 120 14.14 54.96 -3.77
CA ARG A 120 15.03 54.98 -2.60
C ARG A 120 14.74 53.84 -1.61
N VAL A 121 13.48 53.48 -1.40
CA VAL A 121 13.11 52.33 -0.55
C VAL A 121 13.67 51.03 -1.13
N LEU A 122 13.54 50.83 -2.45
CA LEU A 122 14.12 49.66 -3.12
C LEU A 122 15.65 49.60 -3.00
N GLU A 123 16.34 50.72 -3.14
CA GLU A 123 17.81 50.79 -2.97
C GLU A 123 18.26 50.55 -1.53
N THR A 124 17.49 51.05 -0.56
CA THR A 124 17.79 50.85 0.87
C THR A 124 17.59 49.38 1.23
N THR A 125 16.50 48.78 0.74
CA THR A 125 16.25 47.34 0.86
C THR A 125 17.36 46.54 0.23
N ALA A 126 17.81 46.92 -0.99
CA ALA A 126 18.89 46.23 -1.67
C ALA A 126 20.20 46.18 -0.86
N LYS A 127 20.49 47.23 -0.08
CA LYS A 127 21.67 47.29 0.79
C LYS A 127 21.53 46.45 2.06
N GLU A 128 20.33 46.39 2.64
CA GLU A 128 20.07 45.65 3.88
C GLU A 128 19.81 44.15 3.68
N ILE A 129 19.59 43.67 2.46
CA ILE A 129 19.36 42.24 2.16
C ILE A 129 20.39 41.29 2.80
N HIS A 130 21.66 41.70 2.83
CA HIS A 130 22.75 40.85 3.30
C HIS A 130 22.84 40.77 4.83
N SER A 131 22.25 41.73 5.56
CA SER A 131 22.19 41.70 7.02
C SER A 131 20.96 40.95 7.54
N ILE A 132 19.98 40.65 6.68
CA ILE A 132 18.77 39.93 7.05
C ILE A 132 19.08 38.45 7.31
N ALA A 133 18.68 37.97 8.49
CA ALA A 133 18.69 36.55 8.81
C ALA A 133 17.48 35.85 8.16
N TRP A 134 17.55 35.60 6.85
CA TRP A 134 16.47 35.00 6.05
C TRP A 134 15.95 33.66 6.59
N ALA A 135 16.82 32.88 7.24
CA ALA A 135 16.45 31.58 7.83
C ALA A 135 15.56 31.73 9.08
N LYS A 136 15.55 32.89 9.72
CA LYS A 136 14.81 33.15 10.95
C LYS A 136 13.39 33.58 10.57
N GLY A 137 12.44 32.64 10.70
CA GLY A 137 11.01 32.86 10.39
C GLY A 137 10.49 31.95 9.26
N THR A 138 11.26 31.73 8.20
CA THR A 138 10.78 30.96 7.02
C THR A 138 11.08 29.46 7.12
N ARG A 139 12.17 29.08 7.78
CA ARG A 139 12.60 27.68 7.84
C ARG A 139 11.92 26.96 9.00
N PRO A 140 11.37 25.77 8.78
CA PRO A 140 10.82 24.99 9.86
C PRO A 140 11.93 24.65 10.88
N GLY A 141 11.59 24.74 12.17
CA GLY A 141 12.55 24.54 13.25
C GLY A 141 13.17 23.14 13.28
N SER A 142 14.23 22.93 14.08
CA SER A 142 14.89 21.63 14.20
C SER A 142 13.93 20.51 14.62
N LEU A 143 12.99 20.81 15.51
CA LEU A 143 11.94 19.87 15.96
C LEU A 143 11.08 19.34 14.80
N TYR A 144 10.82 20.17 13.79
CA TYR A 144 10.09 19.73 12.60
C TYR A 144 10.84 18.62 11.86
N TRP A 145 12.14 18.83 11.59
CA TRP A 145 12.94 17.84 10.89
C TRP A 145 13.13 16.55 11.69
N VAL A 146 13.26 16.66 13.01
CA VAL A 146 13.23 15.48 13.90
C VAL A 146 11.90 14.73 13.78
N SER A 147 10.76 15.45 13.75
CA SER A 147 9.44 14.81 13.57
C SER A 147 9.29 14.14 12.20
N VAL A 148 9.84 14.73 11.14
CA VAL A 148 9.85 14.14 9.79
C VAL A 148 10.69 12.87 9.76
N LEU A 149 11.90 12.90 10.32
CA LEU A 149 12.77 11.72 10.39
C LEU A 149 12.14 10.59 11.21
N LEU A 150 11.55 10.93 12.35
CA LEU A 150 10.82 9.97 13.18
C LEU A 150 9.63 9.38 12.41
N GLY A 151 8.87 10.22 11.69
CA GLY A 151 7.75 9.78 10.86
C GLY A 151 8.17 8.83 9.74
N ILE A 152 9.30 9.09 9.07
CA ILE A 152 9.88 8.18 8.07
C ILE A 152 10.27 6.85 8.75
N GLY A 153 10.95 6.92 9.90
CA GLY A 153 11.37 5.71 10.64
C GLY A 153 10.19 4.85 11.07
N VAL A 154 9.14 5.47 11.63
CA VAL A 154 7.90 4.78 12.02
C VAL A 154 7.17 4.22 10.80
N GLY A 155 7.05 5.01 9.71
CA GLY A 155 6.43 4.55 8.47
C GLY A 155 7.14 3.35 7.86
N ALA A 156 8.47 3.38 7.80
CA ALA A 156 9.28 2.27 7.33
C ALA A 156 9.15 1.03 8.24
N GLY A 157 9.20 1.22 9.56
CA GLY A 157 9.03 0.13 10.52
C GLY A 157 7.65 -0.54 10.42
N LEU A 158 6.58 0.27 10.28
CA LEU A 158 5.23 -0.23 10.08
C LEU A 158 5.05 -0.93 8.72
N ALA A 159 5.74 -0.46 7.66
CA ALA A 159 5.72 -1.12 6.37
C ALA A 159 6.38 -2.50 6.43
N VAL A 160 7.55 -2.62 7.07
CA VAL A 160 8.23 -3.91 7.26
C VAL A 160 7.38 -4.85 8.11
N TRP A 161 6.76 -4.35 9.18
CA TRP A 161 5.83 -5.14 9.99
C TRP A 161 4.59 -5.57 9.18
N GLY A 162 4.09 -4.68 8.33
CA GLY A 162 2.95 -4.92 7.44
C GLY A 162 3.21 -6.01 6.40
N SER A 163 4.47 -6.23 5.99
CA SER A 163 4.83 -7.29 5.05
C SER A 163 4.54 -8.70 5.56
N GLY A 164 4.48 -8.89 6.89
CA GLY A 164 4.12 -10.17 7.50
C GLY A 164 2.61 -10.44 7.58
N LYS A 165 1.76 -9.56 7.03
CA LYS A 165 0.30 -9.72 7.06
C LYS A 165 -0.18 -10.66 5.96
N SER A 166 -1.28 -11.36 6.26
CA SER A 166 -1.89 -12.39 5.40
C SER A 166 -2.07 -11.93 3.95
N PRO A 167 -2.64 -10.73 3.65
CA PRO A 167 -2.82 -10.30 2.26
C PRO A 167 -1.50 -10.12 1.48
N VAL A 168 -0.44 -9.68 2.16
CA VAL A 168 0.87 -9.46 1.53
C VAL A 168 1.57 -10.79 1.27
N GLN A 169 1.51 -11.71 2.25
CA GLN A 169 2.05 -13.06 2.09
C GLN A 169 1.37 -13.80 0.94
N LYS A 170 0.04 -13.81 0.91
CA LYS A 170 -0.76 -14.39 -0.20
C LYS A 170 -0.39 -13.80 -1.56
N ALA A 171 -0.11 -12.50 -1.62
CA ALA A 171 0.29 -11.85 -2.87
C ALA A 171 1.68 -12.32 -3.34
N PHE A 172 2.65 -12.45 -2.43
CA PHE A 172 3.96 -13.03 -2.77
C PHE A 172 3.86 -14.52 -3.12
N ASP A 173 3.03 -15.26 -2.40
CA ASP A 173 2.77 -16.68 -2.61
C ASP A 173 2.13 -16.94 -3.98
N SER A 174 1.18 -16.10 -4.42
CA SER A 174 0.61 -16.18 -5.77
C SER A 174 1.61 -15.86 -6.89
N LEU A 175 2.68 -15.12 -6.57
CA LEU A 175 3.77 -14.83 -7.50
C LEU A 175 4.80 -15.97 -7.54
N SER A 176 4.90 -16.74 -6.46
CA SER A 176 5.72 -17.94 -6.43
C SER A 176 5.03 -19.05 -7.24
N GLU A 177 5.78 -19.73 -8.10
CA GLU A 177 5.26 -20.87 -8.88
C GLU A 177 5.08 -22.14 -8.03
N GLU A 178 5.28 -22.04 -6.71
CA GLU A 178 5.12 -23.15 -5.77
C GLU A 178 3.63 -23.43 -5.51
N ALA A 179 3.25 -24.71 -5.62
CA ALA A 179 1.87 -25.13 -5.38
C ALA A 179 1.49 -24.96 -3.90
N GLY A 180 0.46 -24.17 -3.61
CA GLY A 180 -0.09 -24.02 -2.26
C GLY A 180 -1.04 -25.17 -1.85
N LEU A 181 -1.55 -25.90 -2.83
CA LEU A 181 -2.47 -27.05 -2.70
C LEU A 181 -2.07 -28.12 -3.71
N THR A 182 -1.88 -29.36 -3.25
CA THR A 182 -1.67 -30.51 -4.13
C THR A 182 -2.78 -31.53 -3.91
N LEU A 183 -3.32 -32.06 -5.01
CA LEU A 183 -4.40 -33.03 -5.00
C LEU A 183 -3.88 -34.37 -5.51
N SER A 184 -4.34 -35.45 -4.89
CA SER A 184 -4.05 -36.80 -5.36
C SER A 184 -5.25 -37.71 -5.12
N THR A 185 -5.32 -38.81 -5.86
CA THR A 185 -6.39 -39.81 -5.71
C THR A 185 -5.80 -41.20 -5.55
N ASN A 186 -6.46 -42.05 -4.78
CA ASN A 186 -6.05 -43.44 -4.61
C ASN A 186 -7.24 -44.34 -4.26
N LEU A 187 -7.11 -45.65 -4.47
CA LEU A 187 -8.05 -46.64 -3.97
C LEU A 187 -8.04 -46.65 -2.43
N THR A 188 -9.23 -46.54 -1.84
CA THR A 188 -9.42 -46.54 -0.39
C THR A 188 -8.90 -47.86 0.19
N GLY A 189 -8.02 -47.79 1.19
CA GLY A 189 -7.43 -48.97 1.83
C GLY A 189 -6.23 -49.58 1.10
N SER A 190 -5.76 -49.00 0.00
CA SER A 190 -4.48 -49.41 -0.59
C SER A 190 -3.31 -48.88 0.25
N LEU A 191 -2.50 -49.78 0.81
CA LEU A 191 -1.40 -49.42 1.74
C LEU A 191 -0.09 -49.07 1.00
N ASN A 192 0.05 -49.47 -0.26
CA ASN A 192 1.27 -49.35 -1.07
C ASN A 192 1.01 -48.81 -2.49
N GLY A 193 -0.17 -48.24 -2.76
CA GLY A 193 -0.47 -47.67 -4.07
C GLY A 193 0.27 -46.36 -4.27
N GLU A 194 0.92 -46.17 -5.42
CA GLU A 194 1.37 -44.84 -5.85
C GLU A 194 0.14 -43.94 -5.98
N GLU A 195 0.24 -42.74 -5.41
CA GLU A 195 -0.84 -41.76 -5.50
C GLU A 195 -1.03 -41.34 -6.95
N GLY A 196 -2.25 -41.52 -7.45
CA GLY A 196 -2.62 -41.18 -8.81
C GLY A 196 -2.87 -39.67 -8.96
N PRO A 197 -2.89 -39.18 -10.20
CA PRO A 197 -3.26 -37.80 -10.49
C PRO A 197 -4.70 -37.48 -9.99
N PRO A 198 -5.04 -36.19 -9.82
CA PRO A 198 -6.38 -35.78 -9.37
C PRO A 198 -7.52 -36.28 -10.26
N SER A 199 -7.25 -36.40 -11.56
CA SER A 199 -8.18 -36.99 -12.52
C SER A 199 -7.64 -38.35 -12.94
N TYR A 200 -8.14 -39.41 -12.32
CA TYR A 200 -7.73 -40.79 -12.58
C TYR A 200 -8.94 -41.69 -12.84
N GLU A 201 -8.70 -42.77 -13.59
CA GLU A 201 -9.71 -43.79 -13.90
C GLU A 201 -9.56 -44.95 -12.92
N PHE A 202 -10.64 -45.32 -12.26
CA PHE A 202 -10.69 -46.40 -11.29
C PHE A 202 -11.68 -47.47 -11.73
N THR A 203 -11.58 -48.67 -11.18
CA THR A 203 -12.55 -49.73 -11.47
C THR A 203 -13.93 -49.36 -10.91
N ARG A 204 -14.98 -49.43 -11.74
CA ARG A 204 -16.37 -49.28 -11.30
C ARG A 204 -16.71 -50.07 -10.02
N GLY A 205 -17.34 -49.38 -9.08
CA GLY A 205 -17.76 -49.91 -7.79
C GLY A 205 -16.68 -49.92 -6.71
N SER A 206 -15.47 -49.41 -7.01
CA SER A 206 -14.42 -49.23 -6.01
C SER A 206 -14.67 -47.99 -5.15
N ASP A 207 -14.13 -48.02 -3.92
CA ASP A 207 -14.10 -46.86 -3.03
C ASP A 207 -12.83 -46.05 -3.32
N VAL A 208 -12.98 -44.76 -3.62
CA VAL A 208 -11.85 -43.87 -3.99
C VAL A 208 -11.65 -42.81 -2.93
N SER A 209 -10.42 -42.68 -2.43
CA SER A 209 -10.00 -41.59 -1.55
C SER A 209 -9.40 -40.46 -2.37
N ILE A 210 -9.94 -39.25 -2.17
CA ILE A 210 -9.39 -38.00 -2.68
C ILE A 210 -8.62 -37.34 -1.56
N PHE A 211 -7.34 -37.09 -1.78
CA PHE A 211 -6.46 -36.41 -0.84
C PHE A 211 -6.22 -34.97 -1.27
N ALA A 212 -6.24 -34.08 -0.29
CA ALA A 212 -5.87 -32.68 -0.44
C ALA A 212 -4.76 -32.34 0.55
N ASP A 213 -3.56 -32.12 0.03
CA ASP A 213 -2.41 -31.67 0.78
C ASP A 213 -2.36 -30.14 0.73
N VAL A 214 -2.80 -29.52 1.83
CA VAL A 214 -2.78 -28.07 2.01
C VAL A 214 -1.41 -27.67 2.53
N LEU A 215 -0.57 -27.14 1.65
CA LEU A 215 0.77 -26.69 1.99
C LEU A 215 0.72 -25.30 2.63
N ARG A 216 -0.13 -24.40 2.11
CA ARG A 216 -0.32 -23.02 2.59
C ARG A 216 -1.67 -22.86 3.28
N GLY A 217 -1.62 -22.57 4.58
CA GLY A 217 -2.81 -22.36 5.41
C GLY A 217 -3.20 -20.89 5.50
N HIS A 218 -4.48 -20.60 5.69
CA HIS A 218 -4.94 -19.26 6.01
C HIS A 218 -4.66 -18.96 7.49
N ARG A 219 -3.79 -17.98 7.77
CA ARG A 219 -3.40 -17.57 9.13
C ARG A 219 -2.93 -18.72 10.03
N GLY A 220 -2.21 -19.68 9.45
CA GLY A 220 -1.70 -20.84 10.17
C GLY A 220 -2.73 -21.95 10.42
N GLN A 221 -4.00 -21.75 10.00
CA GLN A 221 -5.01 -22.81 10.00
C GLN A 221 -5.10 -23.43 8.60
N LYS A 222 -5.14 -24.76 8.55
CA LYS A 222 -5.33 -25.53 7.33
C LYS A 222 -6.72 -26.14 7.40
N GLN A 223 -7.51 -25.93 6.36
CA GLN A 223 -8.86 -26.45 6.21
C GLN A 223 -9.08 -26.74 4.74
N ALA A 224 -9.78 -27.83 4.44
CA ALA A 224 -10.15 -28.20 3.09
C ALA A 224 -11.62 -28.61 3.05
N THR A 225 -12.32 -28.11 2.04
CA THR A 225 -13.71 -28.43 1.74
C THR A 225 -13.76 -28.95 0.32
N ILE A 226 -14.44 -30.06 0.09
CA ILE A 226 -14.66 -30.58 -1.25
C ILE A 226 -16.02 -30.11 -1.75
N GLU A 227 -16.07 -29.63 -2.97
CA GLU A 227 -17.31 -29.40 -3.69
C GLU A 227 -17.42 -30.39 -4.83
N TYR A 228 -18.59 -31.01 -4.99
CA TYR A 228 -18.83 -31.97 -6.05
C TYR A 228 -20.22 -31.81 -6.66
N VAL A 229 -20.35 -32.26 -7.91
CA VAL A 229 -21.59 -32.18 -8.67
C VAL A 229 -22.47 -33.39 -8.33
N ASN A 230 -23.64 -33.14 -7.75
CA ASN A 230 -24.66 -34.15 -7.47
C ASN A 230 -25.94 -33.82 -8.28
N GLY A 231 -26.05 -34.38 -9.48
CA GLY A 231 -27.11 -34.04 -10.43
C GLY A 231 -27.00 -32.57 -10.89
N ASP A 232 -28.04 -31.77 -10.65
CA ASP A 232 -28.10 -30.35 -11.02
C ASP A 232 -27.58 -29.41 -9.91
N GLN A 233 -27.13 -29.94 -8.77
CA GLN A 233 -26.68 -29.15 -7.62
C GLN A 233 -25.20 -29.39 -7.31
N VAL A 234 -24.54 -28.35 -6.77
CA VAL A 234 -23.19 -28.45 -6.23
C VAL A 234 -23.30 -28.56 -4.72
N GLU A 235 -22.84 -29.67 -4.17
CA GLU A 235 -22.77 -29.91 -2.73
C GLU A 235 -21.37 -29.60 -2.21
N SER A 236 -21.29 -29.17 -0.95
CA SER A 236 -20.04 -28.77 -0.29
C SER A 236 -19.92 -29.49 1.05
N VAL A 237 -18.79 -30.19 1.27
CA VAL A 237 -18.55 -31.02 2.46
C VAL A 237 -17.14 -30.80 2.97
N GLU A 238 -16.98 -30.64 4.28
CA GLU A 238 -15.66 -30.56 4.91
C GLU A 238 -14.91 -31.90 4.77
N MET A 239 -13.65 -31.82 4.37
CA MET A 239 -12.79 -33.01 4.25
C MET A 239 -12.28 -33.44 5.62
N LEU A 240 -12.06 -34.73 5.81
CA LEU A 240 -11.60 -35.30 7.08
C LEU A 240 -10.09 -35.11 7.25
N GLU A 241 -9.66 -34.73 8.45
CA GLU A 241 -8.24 -34.67 8.79
C GLU A 241 -7.62 -36.06 8.83
N THR A 242 -6.45 -36.21 8.22
CA THR A 242 -5.67 -37.45 8.29
C THR A 242 -4.61 -37.39 9.38
N ARG A 243 -3.83 -38.47 9.55
CA ARG A 243 -2.68 -38.50 10.48
C ARG A 243 -1.53 -37.59 10.03
N VAL A 244 -1.51 -37.16 8.78
CA VAL A 244 -0.47 -36.29 8.22
C VAL A 244 -0.95 -34.83 8.32
N LEU A 245 -0.14 -33.98 8.94
CA LEU A 245 -0.49 -32.58 9.18
C LEU A 245 -0.74 -31.82 7.86
N GLY A 246 -1.93 -31.26 7.71
CA GLY A 246 -2.32 -30.51 6.52
C GLY A 246 -2.82 -31.36 5.36
N ARG A 247 -2.91 -32.69 5.53
CA ARG A 247 -3.51 -33.60 4.56
C ARG A 247 -4.92 -33.94 4.97
N PHE A 248 -5.86 -33.73 4.06
CA PHE A 248 -7.27 -34.02 4.23
C PHE A 248 -7.71 -35.11 3.26
N GLU A 249 -8.73 -35.86 3.64
CA GLU A 249 -9.27 -36.98 2.88
C GLU A 249 -10.79 -36.85 2.73
N PHE A 250 -11.27 -37.15 1.53
CA PHE A 250 -12.67 -37.39 1.26
C PHE A 250 -12.83 -38.72 0.54
N VAL A 251 -13.73 -39.57 1.02
CA VAL A 251 -13.95 -40.90 0.46
C VAL A 251 -15.21 -40.86 -0.39
N VAL A 252 -15.07 -41.22 -1.67
CA VAL A 252 -16.17 -41.45 -2.61
C VAL A 252 -16.55 -42.93 -2.53
N PRO A 253 -17.67 -43.30 -1.89
CA PRO A 253 -18.06 -44.69 -1.76
C PRO A 253 -18.64 -45.22 -3.07
N ALA A 254 -18.23 -46.41 -3.46
CA ALA A 254 -18.73 -47.17 -4.62
C ALA A 254 -18.90 -46.31 -5.89
N LEU A 255 -17.79 -45.89 -6.49
CA LEU A 255 -17.76 -45.06 -7.70
C LEU A 255 -18.51 -45.75 -8.86
N LYS A 256 -19.72 -45.29 -9.15
CA LYS A 256 -20.59 -45.88 -10.20
C LYS A 256 -20.57 -45.13 -11.51
N ASP A 257 -20.46 -43.81 -11.42
CA ASP A 257 -20.51 -42.82 -12.49
C ASP A 257 -19.39 -41.79 -12.27
N THR A 258 -19.09 -40.96 -13.27
CA THR A 258 -18.04 -39.93 -13.16
C THR A 258 -18.34 -38.95 -12.03
N PHE A 259 -17.39 -38.80 -11.11
CA PHE A 259 -17.45 -37.87 -10.00
C PHE A 259 -16.65 -36.61 -10.32
N GLU A 260 -17.33 -35.49 -10.51
CA GLU A 260 -16.71 -34.19 -10.77
C GLU A 260 -16.59 -33.40 -9.47
N TYR A 261 -15.38 -32.95 -9.14
CA TYR A 261 -15.10 -32.30 -7.86
C TYR A 261 -14.06 -31.19 -7.97
N ARG A 262 -14.05 -30.30 -6.97
CA ARG A 262 -12.98 -29.35 -6.70
C ARG A 262 -12.74 -29.25 -5.21
N VAL A 263 -11.54 -28.87 -4.80
CA VAL A 263 -11.20 -28.64 -3.40
C VAL A 263 -11.02 -27.15 -3.18
N LEU A 264 -11.69 -26.64 -2.16
CA LEU A 264 -11.61 -25.28 -1.68
C LEU A 264 -10.89 -25.25 -0.33
N THR A 265 -10.04 -24.26 -0.17
CA THR A 265 -9.51 -23.83 1.12
C THR A 265 -9.86 -22.35 1.31
N PRO A 266 -9.71 -21.78 2.52
CA PRO A 266 -9.96 -20.36 2.73
C PRO A 266 -9.05 -19.42 1.90
N SER A 267 -7.95 -19.92 1.32
CA SER A 267 -7.01 -19.12 0.50
C SER A 267 -6.95 -19.56 -0.97
N LEU A 268 -7.32 -20.79 -1.29
CA LEU A 268 -7.08 -21.41 -2.60
C LEU A 268 -8.29 -22.19 -3.08
N ALA A 269 -8.49 -22.20 -4.40
CA ALA A 269 -9.48 -23.07 -5.05
C ALA A 269 -8.76 -23.90 -6.12
N SER A 270 -8.98 -25.21 -6.12
CA SER A 270 -8.51 -26.06 -7.21
C SER A 270 -9.37 -25.89 -8.46
N ASN A 271 -8.84 -26.33 -9.59
CA ASN A 271 -9.65 -26.57 -10.78
C ASN A 271 -10.65 -27.71 -10.53
N TRP A 272 -11.65 -27.80 -11.41
CA TRP A 272 -12.53 -28.96 -11.46
C TRP A 272 -11.78 -30.18 -12.01
N HIS A 273 -11.84 -31.27 -11.27
CA HIS A 273 -11.26 -32.57 -11.56
C HIS A 273 -12.35 -33.62 -11.71
N LYS A 274 -12.02 -34.73 -12.39
CA LYS A 274 -12.98 -35.80 -12.68
C LYS A 274 -12.38 -37.15 -12.37
N VAL A 275 -13.07 -37.92 -11.54
CA VAL A 275 -12.75 -39.32 -11.27
C VAL A 275 -13.75 -40.17 -12.02
N SER A 276 -13.27 -41.07 -12.89
CA SER A 276 -14.14 -41.90 -13.73
C SER A 276 -14.02 -43.39 -13.37
N PRO A 277 -15.12 -44.17 -13.46
CA PRO A 277 -15.16 -45.61 -13.22
C PRO A 277 -14.72 -46.48 -14.43
#